data_AF-A0A936UGT2-F1
#
_entry.id   AF-A0A936UGT2-F1
#
_cell.length_a   1.000
_cell.length_b   1.000
_cell.length_c   1.000
_cell.angle_alpha   90.00
_cell.angle_beta   90.00
_cell.angle_gamma   90.00
#
_symmetry.space_group_name_H-M   'P 1'
#
loop_
_entity.id
_entity.type
_entity.pdbx_description
1 polymer ?
#
loop_
_entity_poly.entity_id
_entity_poly.type
_entity_poly.pdbx_seq_one_letter_code
_entity_poly.pdbx_strand_id
1 'polypeptide(L)'
;MKIIYVLLYCLSGIMFLTAILGSSLTEPVFNRISERTMETAGFKKSYFQSADDRIDDLVYKSRQIELQIEKIKNFFSSEKIDESKYSREKTSLLEKTFYNPLIGLFNVIFRTGLIFISFLMLSFAVIFHLAYRGSELRKRVRKLEEIVFAKKYVREY
;
A
#
# COMPACT_ATOMS: atom_id res chain seq x y z
N MET A 1 4.87 -31.27 7.51
CA MET A 1 6.01 -30.95 6.63
C MET A 1 5.58 -30.70 5.18
N LYS A 2 5.00 -31.66 4.46
CA LYS A 2 4.58 -31.47 3.04
C LYS A 2 3.63 -30.28 2.83
N ILE A 3 2.57 -30.21 3.64
CA ILE A 3 1.57 -29.14 3.56
C ILE A 3 2.18 -27.77 3.83
N ILE A 4 3.19 -27.68 4.70
CA ILE A 4 3.79 -26.41 5.14
C ILE A 4 4.50 -25.71 3.97
N TYR A 5 5.38 -26.41 3.25
CA TYR A 5 6.08 -25.77 2.12
C TYR A 5 5.13 -25.47 0.96
N VAL A 6 4.10 -26.31 0.73
CA VAL A 6 3.07 -26.05 -0.30
C VAL A 6 2.30 -24.79 0.03
N LEU A 7 1.87 -24.62 1.28
CA LEU A 7 1.20 -23.40 1.73
C LEU A 7 2.12 -22.18 1.56
N LEU A 8 3.40 -22.29 1.93
CA LEU A 8 4.36 -21.20 1.76
C LEU A 8 4.55 -20.80 0.27
N TYR A 9 4.63 -21.78 -0.65
CA TYR A 9 4.66 -21.50 -2.08
C TYR A 9 3.41 -20.76 -2.54
N CYS A 10 2.21 -21.27 -2.19
CA CYS A 10 0.96 -20.62 -2.54
C CYS A 10 0.86 -19.21 -1.97
N LEU A 11 1.21 -19.00 -0.69
CA LEU A 11 1.17 -17.70 -0.05
C LEU A 11 2.13 -16.72 -0.71
N SER A 12 3.37 -17.14 -0.97
CA SER A 12 4.37 -16.31 -1.65
C SER A 12 3.90 -15.89 -3.04
N GLY A 13 3.30 -16.81 -3.81
CA GLY A 13 2.75 -16.54 -5.13
C GLY A 13 1.57 -15.57 -5.10
N ILE A 14 0.63 -15.75 -4.17
CA ILE A 14 -0.49 -14.82 -3.98
C ILE A 14 0.02 -13.43 -3.59
N MET A 15 0.96 -13.33 -2.65
CA MET A 15 1.55 -12.05 -2.23
C MET A 15 2.31 -11.36 -3.36
N PHE A 16 3.00 -12.12 -4.20
CA PHE A 16 3.71 -11.59 -5.35
C PHE A 16 2.73 -11.05 -6.41
N LEU A 17 1.68 -11.82 -6.70
CA LEU A 17 0.63 -11.42 -7.63
C LEU A 17 -0.12 -10.19 -7.13
N THR A 18 -0.46 -10.10 -5.84
CA THR A 18 -1.15 -8.93 -5.28
C THR A 18 -0.30 -7.67 -5.28
N ALA A 19 1.03 -7.81 -5.17
CA ALA A 19 1.96 -6.68 -5.31
C ALA A 19 2.07 -6.19 -6.77
N ILE A 20 2.16 -7.10 -7.75
CA ILE A 20 2.33 -6.75 -9.17
C ILE A 20 1.03 -6.28 -9.81
N LEU A 21 -0.09 -6.96 -9.56
CA LEU A 21 -1.40 -6.61 -10.11
C LEU A 21 -2.03 -5.38 -9.44
N GLY A 22 -1.28 -4.69 -8.57
CA GLY A 22 -1.85 -3.80 -7.60
C GLY A 22 -2.29 -2.42 -8.08
N SER A 23 -2.19 -2.11 -9.37
CA SER A 23 -2.59 -0.78 -9.87
C SER A 23 -4.09 -0.58 -10.08
N SER A 24 -4.95 -1.58 -9.87
CA SER A 24 -6.40 -1.39 -10.00
C SER A 24 -7.23 -2.14 -8.96
N LEU A 25 -6.90 -3.40 -8.68
CA LEU A 25 -7.69 -4.25 -7.78
C LEU A 25 -7.30 -4.11 -6.30
N THR A 26 -6.01 -3.94 -6.00
CA THR A 26 -5.53 -3.89 -4.60
C THR A 26 -5.18 -2.48 -4.13
N GLU A 27 -5.20 -1.49 -5.02
CA GLU A 27 -4.96 -0.08 -4.70
C GLU A 27 -5.83 0.46 -3.56
N PRO A 28 -7.14 0.17 -3.46
CA PRO A 28 -7.97 0.64 -2.35
C PRO A 28 -7.49 0.11 -0.98
N VAL A 29 -6.97 -1.12 -0.96
CA VAL A 29 -6.45 -1.76 0.26
C VAL A 29 -5.15 -1.07 0.69
N PHE A 30 -4.23 -0.85 -0.25
CA PHE A 30 -2.97 -0.17 0.05
C PHE A 30 -3.15 1.30 0.40
N ASN A 31 -4.09 2.00 -0.25
CA ASN A 31 -4.41 3.39 0.10
C ASN A 31 -4.96 3.47 1.52
N ARG A 32 -5.89 2.58 1.91
CA ARG A 32 -6.42 2.54 3.28
C ARG A 32 -5.34 2.21 4.32
N ILE A 33 -4.42 1.30 4.02
CA ILE A 33 -3.28 1.00 4.91
C ILE A 33 -2.38 2.24 5.05
N SER A 34 -2.06 2.88 3.92
CA SER A 34 -1.21 4.07 3.87
C SER A 34 -1.81 5.24 4.63
N GLU A 35 -3.10 5.54 4.42
CA GLU A 35 -3.85 6.55 5.16
C GLU A 35 -3.81 6.28 6.66
N ARG A 36 -4.12 5.05 7.09
CA ARG A 36 -4.13 4.70 8.51
C ARG A 36 -2.74 4.82 9.13
N THR A 37 -1.69 4.42 8.42
CA THR A 37 -0.30 4.57 8.89
C THR A 37 0.06 6.05 9.02
N MET A 38 -0.29 6.88 8.04
CA MET A 38 -0.05 8.33 8.10
C MET A 38 -0.81 8.99 9.25
N GLU A 39 -2.09 8.65 9.45
CA GLU A 39 -2.88 9.16 10.57
C GLU A 39 -2.29 8.76 11.92
N THR A 40 -1.82 7.52 12.04
CA THR A 40 -1.15 7.01 13.26
C THR A 40 0.18 7.74 13.51
N ALA A 41 0.91 8.08 12.44
CA ALA A 41 2.15 8.86 12.51
C ALA A 41 1.90 10.37 12.77
N GLY A 42 0.64 10.81 12.86
CA GLY A 42 0.26 12.20 13.14
C GLY A 42 -0.05 13.06 11.91
N PHE A 43 0.10 12.52 10.69
CA PHE A 43 -0.25 13.21 9.45
C PHE A 43 -1.74 13.04 9.14
N LYS A 44 -2.59 13.69 9.94
CA LYS A 44 -4.04 13.64 9.76
C LYS A 44 -4.49 14.51 8.60
N LYS A 45 -5.39 13.98 7.78
CA LYS A 45 -6.01 14.70 6.66
C LYS A 45 -6.65 16.02 7.09
N SER A 46 -7.26 16.04 8.27
CA SER A 46 -7.91 17.22 8.84
C SER A 46 -6.97 18.41 9.04
N TYR A 47 -5.67 18.20 9.24
CA TYR A 47 -4.72 19.30 9.36
C TYR A 47 -4.53 20.02 8.02
N PHE A 48 -4.39 19.26 6.94
CA PHE A 48 -4.28 19.80 5.58
C PHE A 48 -5.58 20.50 5.15
N GLN A 49 -6.74 19.91 5.46
CA GLN A 49 -8.03 20.53 5.18
C GLN A 49 -8.24 21.83 5.96
N SER A 50 -7.86 21.87 7.23
CA SER A 50 -7.96 23.09 8.03
C SER A 50 -7.02 24.20 7.55
N ALA A 51 -5.86 23.84 7.01
CA ALA A 51 -4.93 24.79 6.43
C ALA A 51 -5.46 25.30 5.08
N ASP A 52 -6.00 24.42 4.23
CA ASP A 52 -6.67 24.80 2.99
C ASP A 52 -7.86 25.74 3.26
N ASP A 53 -8.72 25.43 4.23
CA ASP A 53 -9.87 26.28 4.57
C ASP A 53 -9.47 27.69 5.04
N ARG A 54 -8.32 27.82 5.73
CA ARG A 54 -7.76 29.12 6.13
C ARG A 54 -7.19 29.89 4.95
N ILE A 55 -6.53 29.21 4.02
CA ILE A 55 -6.04 29.82 2.78
C ILE A 55 -7.22 30.31 1.95
N ASP A 56 -8.25 29.48 1.79
CA ASP A 56 -9.47 29.84 1.06
C ASP A 56 -10.19 31.05 1.72
N ASP A 57 -10.20 31.13 3.07
CA ASP A 57 -10.76 32.30 3.78
C ASP A 57 -9.93 33.58 3.58
N LEU A 58 -8.60 33.47 3.57
CA LEU A 58 -7.71 34.61 3.29
C LEU A 58 -7.86 35.10 1.85
N VAL A 59 -7.89 34.18 0.88
CA VAL A 59 -8.11 34.49 -0.53
C VAL A 59 -9.48 35.15 -0.72
N TYR A 60 -10.52 34.61 -0.08
CA TYR A 60 -11.85 35.21 -0.12
C TYR A 60 -11.88 36.62 0.47
N LYS A 61 -11.22 36.86 1.62
CA LYS A 61 -11.11 38.19 2.20
C LYS A 61 -10.35 39.16 1.29
N SER A 62 -9.28 38.72 0.65
CA SER A 62 -8.56 39.51 -0.36
C SER A 62 -9.48 39.91 -1.52
N ARG A 63 -10.22 38.94 -2.08
CA ARG A 63 -11.22 39.16 -3.13
C ARG A 63 -12.31 40.14 -2.70
N GLN A 64 -12.78 40.07 -1.45
CA GLN A 64 -13.75 41.03 -0.93
C GLN A 64 -13.18 42.45 -0.80
N ILE A 65 -11.90 42.60 -0.44
CA ILE A 65 -11.23 43.92 -0.43
C ILE A 65 -11.11 44.46 -1.86
N GLU A 66 -10.74 43.63 -2.82
CA GLU A 66 -10.70 43.99 -4.25
C GLU A 66 -12.08 44.45 -4.75
N LEU A 67 -13.15 43.71 -4.43
CA LEU A 67 -14.52 44.10 -4.74
C LEU A 67 -14.87 45.48 -4.17
N GLN A 68 -14.47 45.78 -2.93
CA GLN A 68 -14.72 47.09 -2.31
C GLN A 68 -13.93 48.20 -3.00
N ILE A 69 -12.67 47.95 -3.37
CA ILE A 69 -11.84 48.90 -4.14
C ILE A 69 -12.47 49.15 -5.52
N GLU A 70 -12.95 48.10 -6.18
CA GLU A 70 -13.61 48.20 -7.48
C GLU A 70 -14.94 48.96 -7.39
N LYS A 71 -15.73 48.73 -6.32
CA LYS A 71 -16.95 49.51 -6.00
C LYS A 71 -16.64 51.00 -5.80
N ILE A 72 -15.55 51.34 -5.12
CA ILE A 72 -15.11 52.73 -4.94
C ILE A 72 -14.67 53.34 -6.28
N LYS A 73 -13.92 52.58 -7.08
CA LYS A 73 -13.44 53.03 -8.40
C LYS A 73 -14.59 53.25 -9.39
N ASN A 74 -15.56 52.33 -9.42
CA ASN A 74 -16.77 52.44 -10.23
C ASN A 74 -17.85 53.30 -9.60
N PHE A 75 -17.62 53.95 -8.45
CA PHE A 75 -18.56 54.93 -7.93
C PHE A 75 -18.72 56.14 -8.87
N PHE A 76 -17.70 56.42 -9.70
CA PHE A 76 -17.70 57.45 -10.73
C PHE A 76 -17.95 56.90 -12.15
N SER A 77 -18.24 55.61 -12.30
CA SER A 77 -18.44 54.92 -13.58
C SER A 77 -19.79 54.20 -13.58
N SER A 78 -20.44 54.07 -14.74
CA SER A 78 -21.74 53.40 -14.87
C SER A 78 -21.64 51.88 -15.10
N GLU A 79 -20.44 51.29 -15.01
CA GLU A 79 -20.23 49.86 -15.22
C GLU A 79 -20.69 49.02 -14.02
N LYS A 80 -21.56 48.04 -14.28
CA LYS A 80 -21.97 47.05 -13.28
C LYS A 80 -20.81 46.11 -12.96
N ILE A 81 -20.45 46.02 -11.68
CA ILE A 81 -19.46 45.09 -11.18
C ILE A 81 -20.06 43.68 -11.11
N ASP A 82 -19.32 42.70 -11.62
CA ASP A 82 -19.67 41.29 -11.57
C ASP A 82 -19.16 40.66 -10.26
N GLU A 83 -20.07 40.46 -9.31
CA GLU A 83 -19.74 39.92 -7.98
C GLU A 83 -19.39 38.42 -7.99
N SER A 84 -19.70 37.69 -9.08
CA SER A 84 -19.47 36.24 -9.16
C SER A 84 -17.98 35.86 -9.13
N LYS A 85 -17.12 36.76 -9.63
CA LYS A 85 -15.65 36.62 -9.64
C LYS A 85 -15.04 36.65 -8.23
N TYR A 86 -15.77 37.19 -7.26
CA TYR A 86 -15.31 37.35 -5.88
C TYR A 86 -15.93 36.32 -4.92
N SER A 87 -16.57 35.29 -5.49
CA SER A 87 -17.13 34.17 -4.73
C SER A 87 -16.04 33.28 -4.12
N ARG A 88 -16.43 32.56 -3.06
CA ARG A 88 -15.53 31.66 -2.32
C ARG A 88 -15.32 30.38 -3.13
N GLU A 89 -14.10 30.16 -3.59
CA GLU A 89 -13.68 28.92 -4.24
C GLU A 89 -12.96 28.02 -3.22
N LYS A 90 -13.17 26.70 -3.33
CA LYS A 90 -12.42 25.70 -2.56
C LYS A 90 -11.26 25.19 -3.39
N THR A 91 -10.05 25.52 -2.98
CA THR A 91 -8.87 25.23 -3.79
C THR A 91 -8.25 23.87 -3.46
N SER A 92 -8.42 23.36 -2.22
CA SER A 92 -7.89 22.05 -1.76
C SER A 92 -6.42 21.81 -2.13
N LEU A 93 -5.63 22.88 -2.11
CA LEU A 93 -4.28 22.93 -2.69
C LEU A 93 -3.32 22.04 -1.90
N LEU A 94 -3.34 22.12 -0.58
CA LEU A 94 -2.44 21.37 0.29
C LEU A 94 -2.81 19.88 0.31
N GLU A 95 -4.09 19.53 0.32
CA GLU A 95 -4.53 18.14 0.22
C GLU A 95 -4.01 17.49 -1.08
N LYS A 96 -4.19 18.16 -2.22
CA LYS A 96 -3.78 17.62 -3.53
C LYS A 96 -2.26 17.62 -3.75
N THR A 97 -1.56 18.62 -3.20
CA THR A 97 -0.11 18.80 -3.45
C THR A 97 0.76 18.03 -2.46
N PHE A 98 0.33 17.85 -1.21
CA PHE A 98 1.14 17.21 -0.19
C PHE A 98 0.54 15.88 0.28
N TYR A 99 -0.74 15.87 0.67
CA TYR A 99 -1.35 14.70 1.29
C TYR A 99 -1.49 13.52 0.32
N ASN A 100 -2.05 13.74 -0.88
CA ASN A 100 -2.24 12.67 -1.87
C ASN A 100 -0.90 12.06 -2.36
N PRO A 101 0.15 12.85 -2.69
CA PRO A 101 1.44 12.29 -3.07
C PRO A 101 2.13 11.52 -1.95
N LEU A 102 1.96 11.94 -0.69
CA LEU A 102 2.46 11.20 0.48
C LEU A 102 1.82 9.81 0.56
N ILE A 103 0.50 9.70 0.39
CA ILE A 103 -0.19 8.40 0.34
C ILE A 103 0.38 7.53 -0.79
N GLY A 104 0.58 8.11 -1.98
CA GLY A 104 1.18 7.42 -3.12
C GLY A 104 2.58 6.87 -2.81
N LEU A 105 3.41 7.65 -2.10
CA LEU A 105 4.75 7.25 -1.70
C LEU A 105 4.72 6.08 -0.68
N PHE A 106 3.85 6.16 0.33
CA PHE A 106 3.66 5.05 1.27
C PHE A 106 3.16 3.78 0.58
N ASN A 107 2.23 3.91 -0.38
CA ASN A 107 1.73 2.78 -1.16
C ASN A 107 2.87 2.07 -1.92
N VAL A 108 3.76 2.83 -2.56
CA VAL A 108 4.96 2.27 -3.23
C VAL A 108 5.88 1.54 -2.25
N ILE A 109 6.12 2.12 -1.06
CA ILE A 109 6.93 1.50 0.00
C ILE A 109 6.30 0.17 0.44
N PHE A 110 5.00 0.16 0.74
CA PHE A 110 4.30 -1.06 1.17
C PHE A 110 4.30 -2.14 0.09
N ARG A 111 4.10 -1.78 -1.19
CA ARG A 111 4.20 -2.74 -2.30
C ARG A 111 5.58 -3.34 -2.41
N THR A 112 6.61 -2.51 -2.36
CA THR A 112 8.01 -2.95 -2.42
C THR A 112 8.33 -3.88 -1.26
N GLY A 113 7.92 -3.51 -0.04
CA GLY A 113 8.05 -4.36 1.15
C GLY A 113 7.34 -5.70 1.00
N LEU A 114 6.12 -5.73 0.44
CA LEU A 114 5.37 -6.96 0.20
C LEU A 114 6.10 -7.90 -0.78
N ILE A 115 6.74 -7.35 -1.81
CA ILE A 115 7.57 -8.12 -2.76
C ILE A 115 8.75 -8.76 -2.02
N PHE A 116 9.47 -7.99 -1.20
CA PHE A 116 10.57 -8.52 -0.40
C PHE A 116 10.11 -9.64 0.56
N ILE A 117 8.97 -9.46 1.23
CA ILE A 117 8.39 -10.48 2.12
C ILE A 117 8.02 -11.75 1.32
N SER A 118 7.46 -11.59 0.11
CA SER A 118 7.16 -12.72 -0.77
C SER A 118 8.42 -13.51 -1.13
N PHE A 119 9.52 -12.84 -1.51
CA PHE A 119 10.80 -13.50 -1.79
C PHE A 119 11.38 -14.23 -0.56
N LEU A 120 11.27 -13.64 0.63
CA LEU A 120 11.67 -14.29 1.87
C LEU A 120 10.84 -15.56 2.12
N MET A 121 9.51 -15.48 1.99
CA MET A 121 8.63 -16.64 2.13
C MET A 121 8.94 -17.74 1.12
N LEU A 122 9.22 -17.38 -0.14
CA LEU A 122 9.63 -18.32 -1.18
C LEU A 122 10.93 -19.04 -0.80
N SER A 123 11.90 -18.30 -0.27
CA SER A 123 13.18 -18.86 0.21
C SER A 123 12.95 -19.86 1.35
N PHE A 124 12.09 -19.52 2.32
CA PHE A 124 11.69 -20.46 3.37
C PHE A 124 10.97 -21.70 2.81
N ALA A 125 10.08 -21.54 1.82
CA ALA A 125 9.39 -22.65 1.17
C ALA A 125 10.39 -23.65 0.57
N VAL A 126 11.46 -23.16 -0.07
CA VAL A 126 12.54 -23.99 -0.62
C VAL A 126 13.27 -24.76 0.48
N ILE A 127 13.65 -24.08 1.58
CA ILE A 127 14.33 -24.72 2.71
C ILE A 127 13.47 -25.86 3.30
N PHE A 128 12.18 -25.60 3.56
CA PHE A 128 11.27 -26.62 4.08
C PHE A 128 11.03 -27.77 3.10
N HIS A 129 10.99 -27.48 1.79
CA HIS A 129 10.86 -28.51 0.76
C HIS A 129 12.08 -29.43 0.73
N LEU A 130 13.30 -28.87 0.77
CA LEU A 130 14.54 -29.64 0.82
C LEU A 130 14.64 -30.48 2.11
N ALA A 131 14.32 -29.90 3.27
CA ALA A 131 14.30 -30.61 4.54
C ALA A 131 13.32 -31.79 4.53
N TYR A 132 12.13 -31.59 3.93
CA TYR A 132 11.15 -32.66 3.76
C TYR A 132 11.67 -33.78 2.86
N ARG A 133 12.22 -33.46 1.68
CA ARG A 133 12.78 -34.47 0.77
C ARG A 133 13.93 -35.24 1.43
N GLY A 134 14.81 -34.57 2.17
CA GLY A 134 15.88 -35.22 2.91
C GLY A 134 15.35 -36.22 3.96
N SER A 135 14.32 -35.84 4.72
CA SER A 135 13.67 -36.73 5.68
C SER A 135 12.99 -37.92 4.98
N GLU A 136 12.30 -37.70 3.87
CA GLU A 136 11.65 -38.76 3.10
C GLU A 136 12.66 -39.75 2.52
N LEU A 137 13.77 -39.26 1.97
CA LEU A 137 14.83 -40.11 1.43
C LEU A 137 15.44 -41.00 2.52
N ARG A 138 15.74 -40.44 3.70
CA ARG A 138 16.22 -41.22 4.86
C ARG A 138 15.23 -42.31 5.28
N LYS A 139 13.92 -42.03 5.25
CA LYS A 139 12.89 -43.05 5.54
C LYS A 139 12.86 -44.16 4.48
N ARG A 140 13.03 -43.84 3.20
CA ARG A 140 13.07 -44.82 2.12
C ARG A 140 14.32 -45.71 2.21
N VAL A 141 15.48 -45.11 2.53
CA VAL A 141 16.73 -45.85 2.76
C VAL A 141 16.57 -46.82 3.92
N ARG A 142 16.06 -46.39 5.08
CA ARG A 142 15.80 -47.29 6.21
C ARG A 142 14.89 -48.46 5.86
N LYS A 143 13.81 -48.22 5.12
CA LYS A 143 12.91 -49.30 4.65
C LYS A 143 13.63 -50.29 3.71
N LEU A 144 14.49 -49.80 2.82
CA LEU A 144 15.27 -50.65 1.93
C LEU A 144 16.31 -51.48 2.71
N GLU A 145 16.99 -50.87 3.69
CA GLU A 145 17.89 -51.57 4.59
C GLU A 145 17.16 -52.69 5.34
N GLU A 146 16.01 -52.40 5.96
CA GLU A 146 15.19 -53.39 6.66
C GLU A 146 14.80 -54.57 5.76
N ILE A 147 14.38 -54.32 4.52
CA ILE A 147 14.02 -55.38 3.55
C ILE A 147 15.23 -56.22 3.15
N VAL A 148 16.39 -55.59 2.91
CA VAL A 148 17.63 -56.29 2.54
C VAL A 148 18.10 -57.17 3.69
N PHE A 149 18.10 -56.66 4.92
CA PHE A 149 18.47 -57.45 6.11
C PHE A 149 17.51 -58.61 6.33
N ALA A 150 16.19 -58.39 6.22
CA ALA A 150 15.20 -59.45 6.33
C ALA A 150 15.38 -60.53 5.25
N LYS A 151 15.64 -60.15 4.00
CA LYS A 151 15.86 -61.08 2.89
C LYS A 151 17.16 -61.86 3.02
N LYS A 152 18.21 -61.27 3.63
CA LYS A 152 19.46 -61.96 3.92
C LYS A 152 19.25 -63.07 4.96
N TYR A 153 18.51 -62.78 6.04
CA TYR A 153 18.17 -63.77 7.07
C TYR A 153 17.34 -64.95 6.53
N VAL A 154 16.41 -64.72 5.61
CA VAL A 154 15.61 -65.79 4.98
C VAL A 154 16.44 -66.69 4.06
N ARG A 155 17.63 -66.25 3.62
CA ARG A 155 18.48 -67.02 2.70
C ARG A 155 19.55 -67.85 3.43
N GLU A 156 19.77 -67.59 4.71
CA GLU A 156 20.74 -68.29 5.56
C GLU A 156 20.09 -69.41 6.41
N TYR A 157 18.77 -69.58 6.32
CA TYR A 157 17.98 -70.69 6.89
C TYR A 157 17.21 -71.42 5.78
#